data_AF-A0A661DWZ7-F1
#
_entry.id   AF-A0A661DWZ7-F1
#
_cell.length_a   1.000
_cell.length_b   1.000
_cell.length_c   1.000
_cell.angle_alpha   90.00
_cell.angle_beta   90.00
_cell.angle_gamma   90.00
#
_symmetry.space_group_name_H-M   'P 1'
#
loop_
_entity.id
_entity.type
_entity.pdbx_description
1 polymer ?
#
loop_
_entity_poly.entity_id
_entity_poly.type
_entity_poly.pdbx_seq_one_letter_code
_entity_poly.pdbx_strand_id
1 'polypeptide(L)'
;IDSQVDHFIGWLRTQDAVPVIRAIRDKAESESKVLLEKAKKQLEQGMPAEQVVNELARTLTKKLLHEPSRQLRQSGFNTDNNLIESARSLFNIKD
;
A
#
# COMPACT_ATOMS: atom_id res chain seq x y z
N ILE A 1 -10.12 -32.10 19.28
CA ILE A 1 -9.79 -30.92 20.10
C ILE A 1 -8.66 -30.14 19.43
N ASP A 2 -7.58 -30.80 19.00
CA ASP A 2 -6.45 -30.15 18.29
C ASP A 2 -6.85 -29.34 17.05
N SER A 3 -7.72 -29.87 16.17
CA SER A 3 -8.20 -29.15 14.98
C SER A 3 -9.01 -27.86 15.30
N GLN A 4 -9.69 -27.81 16.45
CA GLN A 4 -10.44 -26.61 16.86
C GLN A 4 -9.49 -25.56 17.46
N VAL A 5 -8.41 -25.99 18.13
CA VAL A 5 -7.35 -25.11 18.64
C VAL A 5 -6.57 -24.51 17.48
N ASP A 6 -6.19 -25.29 16.47
CA ASP A 6 -5.48 -24.78 15.27
C ASP A 6 -6.34 -23.78 14.48
N HIS A 7 -7.64 -24.05 14.35
CA HIS A 7 -8.57 -23.14 13.70
C HIS A 7 -8.77 -21.84 14.50
N PHE A 8 -8.79 -21.93 15.84
CA PHE A 8 -8.86 -20.77 16.72
C PHE A 8 -7.57 -19.93 16.69
N ILE A 9 -6.39 -20.55 16.68
CA ILE A 9 -5.10 -19.86 16.53
C ILE A 9 -4.98 -19.22 15.15
N GLY A 10 -5.44 -19.90 14.08
CA GLY A 10 -5.54 -19.32 12.74
C GLY A 10 -6.46 -18.10 12.71
N TRP A 11 -7.61 -18.17 13.39
CA TRP A 11 -8.55 -17.06 13.52
C TRP A 11 -8.03 -15.90 14.38
N LEU A 12 -7.27 -16.17 15.45
CA LEU A 12 -6.59 -15.12 16.22
C LEU A 12 -5.56 -14.36 15.36
N ARG A 13 -4.77 -15.09 14.55
CA ARG A 13 -3.78 -14.48 13.64
C ARG A 13 -4.42 -13.64 12.54
N THR A 14 -5.65 -13.95 12.10
CA THR A 14 -6.37 -13.08 11.16
C THR A 14 -6.90 -11.81 11.82
N GLN A 15 -7.15 -11.81 13.13
CA GLN A 15 -7.51 -10.59 13.87
C GLN A 15 -6.35 -9.57 13.90
N ASP A 16 -5.09 -10.02 13.91
CA ASP A 16 -3.91 -9.13 13.89
C ASP A 16 -3.71 -8.42 12.54
N ALA A 17 -4.18 -9.01 11.43
CA ALA A 17 -4.04 -8.42 10.10
C ALA A 17 -5.03 -7.25 9.87
N VAL A 18 -6.22 -7.30 10.48
CA VAL A 18 -7.26 -6.28 10.31
C VAL A 18 -6.80 -4.86 10.66
N PRO A 19 -6.19 -4.58 11.83
CA PRO A 19 -5.72 -3.23 12.15
C PRO A 19 -4.62 -2.75 11.19
N VAL A 20 -3.74 -3.64 10.74
CA VAL A 20 -2.70 -3.30 9.75
C VAL A 20 -3.32 -2.93 8.41
N ILE A 21 -4.27 -3.73 7.91
CA ILE A 21 -4.98 -3.46 6.65
C ILE A 21 -5.73 -2.12 6.73
N ARG A 22 -6.40 -1.84 7.86
CA ARG A 22 -7.07 -0.54 8.08
C ARG A 22 -6.08 0.61 8.02
N ALA A 23 -4.97 0.53 8.76
CA ALA A 23 -3.94 1.57 8.77
C ALA A 23 -3.35 1.85 7.38
N ILE A 24 -3.14 0.80 6.57
CA ILE A 24 -2.68 0.95 5.18
C ILE A 24 -3.71 1.71 4.34
N ARG A 25 -5.00 1.34 4.44
CA ARG A 25 -6.09 2.00 3.69
C ARG A 25 -6.27 3.45 4.12
N ASP A 26 -6.31 3.71 5.42
CA ASP A 26 -6.49 5.07 5.97
C ASP A 26 -5.37 6.00 5.50
N LYS A 27 -4.12 5.51 5.51
CA LYS A 27 -2.97 6.25 4.98
C LYS A 27 -3.12 6.53 3.48
N ALA A 28 -3.52 5.54 2.69
CA ALA A 28 -3.71 5.69 1.25
C ALA A 28 -4.81 6.71 0.92
N GLU A 29 -5.94 6.64 1.62
CA GLU A 29 -7.05 7.57 1.46
C GLU A 29 -6.67 8.99 1.87
N SER A 30 -5.92 9.16 2.96
CA SER A 30 -5.43 10.47 3.41
C SER A 30 -4.54 11.12 2.35
N GLU A 31 -3.56 10.39 1.80
CA GLU A 31 -2.69 10.88 0.73
C GLU A 31 -3.50 11.22 -0.54
N SER A 32 -4.46 10.36 -0.90
CA SER A 32 -5.35 10.59 -2.06
C SER A 32 -6.15 11.88 -1.91
N LYS A 33 -6.76 12.13 -0.74
CA LYS A 33 -7.52 13.36 -0.44
C LYS A 33 -6.66 14.61 -0.62
N VAL A 34 -5.44 14.60 -0.07
CA VAL A 34 -4.51 15.74 -0.18
C VAL A 34 -4.17 16.03 -1.65
N LEU A 35 -3.85 15.00 -2.43
CA LEU A 35 -3.51 15.17 -3.84
C LEU A 35 -4.71 15.59 -4.69
N LEU A 36 -5.91 15.08 -4.38
CA LEU A 36 -7.14 15.47 -5.06
C LEU A 36 -7.46 16.95 -4.84
N GLU A 37 -7.34 17.45 -3.61
CA GLU A 37 -7.56 18.87 -3.33
C GLU A 37 -6.53 19.76 -4.04
N LYS A 38 -5.27 19.32 -4.13
CA LYS A 38 -4.26 20.01 -4.95
C LYS A 38 -4.65 20.03 -6.43
N ALA A 39 -5.10 18.90 -6.97
CA ALA A 39 -5.51 18.77 -8.37
C ALA A 39 -6.71 19.68 -8.68
N LYS A 40 -7.73 19.72 -7.81
CA LYS A 40 -8.88 20.62 -7.94
C LYS A 40 -8.45 22.08 -8.03
N LYS A 41 -7.56 22.54 -7.13
CA LYS A 41 -7.02 23.90 -7.17
C LYS A 41 -6.28 24.22 -8.46
N GLN A 42 -5.53 23.26 -9.00
CA GLN A 42 -4.83 23.44 -10.29
C GLN A 42 -5.82 23.60 -11.44
N LEU A 43 -6.90 22.82 -11.45
CA LEU A 43 -7.97 22.95 -12.45
C LEU A 43 -8.68 24.29 -12.35
N GLU A 44 -9.00 24.75 -11.14
CA GLU A 44 -9.59 26.08 -10.89
C GLU A 44 -8.69 27.22 -11.37
N GLN A 45 -7.37 27.02 -11.33
CA GLN A 45 -6.37 27.97 -11.85
C GLN A 45 -6.21 27.91 -13.38
N GLY A 46 -6.98 27.06 -14.09
CA GLY A 46 -6.94 26.94 -15.55
C GLY A 46 -5.83 26.05 -16.09
N MET A 47 -5.19 25.22 -15.25
CA MET A 47 -4.22 24.24 -15.75
C MET A 47 -4.92 23.22 -16.68
N PRO A 48 -4.26 22.75 -17.75
CA PRO A 48 -4.82 21.72 -18.62
C PRO A 48 -5.21 20.46 -17.84
N ALA A 49 -6.45 20.00 -17.99
CA ALA A 49 -6.98 18.88 -17.22
C ALA A 49 -6.18 17.60 -17.38
N GLU A 50 -5.73 17.32 -18.62
CA GLU A 50 -4.89 16.16 -18.92
C GLU A 50 -3.57 16.19 -18.13
N GLN A 51 -2.92 17.34 -18.03
CA GLN A 51 -1.69 17.51 -17.25
C GLN A 51 -1.94 17.26 -15.76
N VAL A 52 -3.03 17.82 -15.21
CA VAL A 52 -3.37 17.68 -13.78
C VAL A 52 -3.69 16.23 -13.43
N VAL A 53 -4.49 15.54 -14.25
CA VAL A 53 -4.86 14.14 -14.01
C VAL A 53 -3.64 13.22 -14.13
N ASN A 54 -2.77 13.45 -15.12
CA ASN A 54 -1.54 12.68 -15.27
C ASN A 54 -0.60 12.86 -14.05
N GLU A 55 -0.45 14.09 -13.56
CA GLU A 55 0.39 14.36 -12.39
C GLU A 55 -0.21 13.78 -11.10
N LEU A 56 -1.53 13.84 -10.93
CA LEU A 56 -2.25 13.20 -9.81
C LEU A 56 -1.99 11.69 -9.81
N ALA A 57 -2.22 11.01 -10.93
CA ALA A 57 -2.04 9.57 -11.05
C ALA A 57 -0.59 9.14 -10.76
N ARG A 58 0.37 9.85 -11.35
CA ARG A 58 1.80 9.63 -11.14
C ARG A 58 2.21 9.84 -9.68
N THR A 59 1.76 10.95 -9.07
CA THR A 59 2.13 11.29 -7.70
C THR A 59 1.53 10.33 -6.69
N LEU A 60 0.25 9.98 -6.85
CA LEU A 60 -0.43 9.02 -5.98
C LEU A 60 0.26 7.66 -6.04
N THR A 61 0.56 7.15 -7.23
CA THR A 61 1.26 5.88 -7.41
C THR A 61 2.61 5.87 -6.69
N LYS A 62 3.41 6.92 -6.85
CA LYS A 62 4.69 7.06 -6.13
C LYS A 62 4.51 7.10 -4.62
N LYS A 63 3.56 7.88 -4.12
CA LYS A 63 3.29 8.03 -2.68
C LYS A 63 2.89 6.70 -2.04
N LEU A 64 2.05 5.92 -2.70
CA LEU A 64 1.60 4.61 -2.21
C LEU A 64 2.73 3.57 -2.21
N LEU A 65 3.60 3.60 -3.21
CA LEU A 65 4.61 2.54 -3.42
C LEU A 65 6.00 2.87 -2.88
N HIS A 66 6.31 4.13 -2.57
CA HIS A 66 7.66 4.55 -2.18
C HIS A 66 8.19 3.78 -0.96
N GLU A 67 7.43 3.77 0.14
CA GLU A 67 7.90 3.14 1.38
C GLU A 67 7.97 1.61 1.28
N PRO A 68 6.94 0.88 0.77
CA PRO A 68 7.06 -0.56 0.52
C PRO A 68 8.25 -0.91 -0.40
N SER A 69 8.46 -0.14 -1.48
CA SER A 69 9.59 -0.37 -2.39
C SER A 69 10.94 -0.14 -1.72
N ARG A 70 11.03 0.88 -0.85
CA ARG A 70 12.24 1.18 -0.08
C ARG A 70 12.55 0.06 0.92
N GLN A 71 11.56 -0.44 1.64
CA GLN A 71 11.73 -1.55 2.58
C GLN A 71 12.14 -2.84 1.87
N LEU A 72 11.55 -3.15 0.72
CA LEU A 72 11.92 -4.32 -0.09
C LEU A 72 13.37 -4.25 -0.60
N ARG A 73 13.84 -3.07 -1.01
CA ARG A 73 15.24 -2.89 -1.42
C ARG A 73 16.19 -3.08 -0.23
N GLN A 74 15.80 -2.62 0.96
CA GLN A 74 16.59 -2.78 2.17
C GLN A 74 16.63 -4.23 2.66
N SER A 75 15.53 -4.97 2.53
CA SER A 75 15.47 -6.38 2.94
C SER A 75 16.37 -7.27 2.09
N GLY A 76 16.60 -6.95 0.81
CA GLY A 76 17.55 -7.70 -0.04
C GLY A 76 19.01 -7.65 0.44
N PHE A 77 19.36 -6.72 1.33
CA PHE A 77 20.69 -6.67 1.97
C PHE A 77 20.76 -7.51 3.26
N ASN A 78 19.61 -7.87 3.83
CA ASN A 78 19.51 -8.71 5.01
C ASN A 78 19.17 -10.15 4.55
N THR A 79 19.60 -11.18 5.29
CA THR A 79 19.35 -12.59 4.92
C THR A 79 17.87 -13.00 5.00
N ASP A 80 16.96 -12.08 5.32
CA ASP A 80 15.52 -12.29 5.36
C ASP A 80 14.89 -12.28 3.95
N ASN A 81 15.10 -13.39 3.22
CA ASN A 81 14.40 -13.70 1.96
C ASN A 81 12.87 -13.74 2.10
N ASN A 82 12.34 -13.75 3.33
CA ASN A 82 10.91 -13.86 3.60
C ASN A 82 10.10 -12.63 3.15
N LEU A 83 10.68 -11.42 3.15
CA LEU A 83 9.91 -10.21 2.80
C LEU A 83 9.63 -10.10 1.29
N ILE A 84 10.59 -10.52 0.45
CA ILE A 84 10.42 -10.51 -1.02
C ILE A 84 9.30 -11.47 -1.42
N GLU A 85 9.33 -12.70 -0.90
CA GLU A 85 8.29 -13.70 -1.15
C GLU A 85 6.92 -13.27 -0.60
N SER A 86 6.91 -12.67 0.59
CA SER A 86 5.68 -12.09 1.16
C SER A 86 5.11 -10.99 0.26
N ALA A 87 5.95 -10.09 -0.27
CA ALA A 87 5.49 -9.05 -1.18
C ALA A 87 5.00 -9.61 -2.52
N ARG A 88 5.66 -10.65 -3.08
CA ARG A 88 5.15 -11.35 -4.27
C ARG A 88 3.75 -11.90 -4.03
N SER A 89 3.53 -12.54 -2.88
CA SER A 89 2.21 -13.06 -2.49
C SER A 89 1.18 -11.93 -2.31
N LEU A 90 1.53 -10.86 -1.59
CA LEU A 90 0.64 -9.73 -1.31
C LEU A 90 0.23 -8.97 -2.58
N PHE A 91 1.15 -8.78 -3.54
CA PHE A 91 0.91 -8.06 -4.78
C PHE A 91 0.57 -8.96 -5.98
N ASN A 92 0.51 -10.28 -5.78
CA ASN A 92 0.27 -11.27 -6.82
C ASN A 92 1.23 -11.14 -8.03
N ILE A 93 2.53 -11.04 -7.74
CA ILE A 93 3.59 -10.90 -8.75
C ILE A 93 4.23 -12.27 -9.01
N LYS A 94 4.32 -12.66 -10.29
CA LYS A 94 5.00 -13.89 -10.74
C LYS A 94 6.51 -13.66 -10.89
N ASP A 95 7.28 -14.75 -10.84
CA ASP A 95 8.72 -14.74 -11.16
C ASP A 95 9.01 -14.33 -12.61
#